data_AF-A0A2S5KS54-F1
#
_entry.id   AF-A0A2S5KS54-F1
#
_cell.length_a   1.000
_cell.length_b   1.000
_cell.length_c   1.000
_cell.angle_alpha   90.00
_cell.angle_beta   90.00
_cell.angle_gamma   90.00
#
_symmetry.space_group_name_H-M   'P 1'
#
loop_
_entity.id
_entity.type
_entity.pdbx_description
1 polymer ?
#
loop_
_entity_poly.entity_id
_entity_poly.type
_entity_poly.pdbx_seq_one_letter_code
_entity_poly.pdbx_strand_id
1 'polypeptide(L)'
;MHHAHKRTDPIEQDYQSLPWYRKRVGLVFFMLFFCPAIWVLAMSGDCYTQQDGQAYKYTDKTLTVVVSLLPLLLGVLMQLASLHRYY
;
A
#
# COMPACT_ATOMS: atom_id res chain seq x y z
N MET A 1 15.24 -2.48 34.93
CA MET A 1 13.82 -2.76 34.63
C MET A 1 13.51 -2.16 33.27
N HIS A 2 13.39 -3.00 32.23
CA HIS A 2 13.13 -2.57 30.85
C HIS A 2 11.63 -2.42 30.67
N HIS A 3 11.13 -1.19 30.45
CA HIS A 3 9.73 -0.95 30.12
C HIS A 3 9.45 -1.52 28.72
N ALA A 4 8.79 -2.69 28.69
CA ALA A 4 8.23 -3.23 27.46
C ALA A 4 7.18 -2.23 26.93
N HIS A 5 7.51 -1.57 25.82
CA HIS A 5 6.64 -0.63 25.13
C HIS A 5 5.47 -1.43 24.52
N LYS A 6 4.34 -1.54 25.24
CA LYS A 6 3.13 -2.14 24.68
C LYS A 6 2.64 -1.25 23.54
N ARG A 7 2.73 -1.76 22.30
CA ARG A 7 2.40 -1.02 21.06
C ARG A 7 0.90 -0.92 20.77
N THR A 8 0.04 -1.59 21.53
CA THR A 8 -1.40 -1.60 21.31
C THR A 8 -2.14 -1.64 22.63
N ASP A 9 -3.10 -0.71 22.77
CA ASP A 9 -4.04 -0.70 23.87
C ASP A 9 -5.21 -1.65 23.55
N PRO A 10 -5.63 -2.49 24.51
CA PRO A 10 -6.84 -3.26 24.35
C PRO A 10 -8.05 -2.31 24.26
N ILE A 11 -8.95 -2.61 23.33
CA ILE A 11 -10.25 -1.93 23.24
C ILE A 11 -11.31 -2.82 23.88
N GLU A 12 -12.28 -2.22 24.56
CA GLU A 12 -13.39 -2.95 25.18
C GLU A 12 -14.37 -3.56 24.15
N GLN A 13 -14.36 -3.04 22.92
CA GLN A 13 -15.22 -3.53 21.85
C GLN A 13 -14.77 -4.88 21.31
N ASP A 14 -15.76 -5.76 21.15
CA ASP A 14 -15.57 -7.02 20.43
C ASP A 14 -15.17 -6.77 18.97
N TYR A 15 -14.19 -7.54 18.49
CA TYR A 15 -13.63 -7.39 17.15
C TYR A 15 -14.69 -7.57 16.06
N GLN A 16 -15.70 -8.44 16.27
CA GLN A 16 -16.77 -8.64 15.29
C GLN A 16 -17.62 -7.39 15.12
N SER A 17 -17.84 -6.63 16.20
CA SER A 17 -18.60 -5.38 16.20
C SER A 17 -17.93 -4.23 15.43
N LEU A 18 -16.63 -4.33 15.14
CA LEU A 18 -15.92 -3.30 14.38
C LEU A 18 -16.38 -3.27 12.91
N PRO A 19 -16.51 -2.07 12.29
CA PRO A 19 -16.81 -1.97 10.87
C PRO A 19 -15.78 -2.68 10.01
N TRP A 20 -16.24 -3.40 8.98
CA TRP A 20 -15.39 -4.23 8.13
C TRP A 20 -14.28 -3.44 7.41
N TYR A 21 -14.51 -2.18 7.09
CA TYR A 21 -13.53 -1.31 6.43
C TYR A 21 -12.38 -0.88 7.35
N ARG A 22 -12.58 -0.94 8.68
CA ARG A 22 -11.53 -0.72 9.69
C ARG A 22 -10.71 -1.98 9.96
N LYS A 23 -11.18 -3.14 9.47
CA LYS A 23 -10.48 -4.42 9.54
C LYS A 23 -9.54 -4.55 8.35
N ARG A 24 -8.64 -5.55 8.40
CA ARG A 24 -7.67 -5.84 7.33
C ARG A 24 -8.33 -6.01 5.95
N VAL A 25 -9.56 -6.51 5.92
CA VAL A 25 -10.36 -6.69 4.71
C VAL A 25 -10.60 -5.37 3.96
N GLY A 26 -10.80 -4.26 4.67
CA GLY A 26 -10.92 -2.93 4.03
C GLY A 26 -9.68 -2.53 3.24
N LEU A 27 -8.48 -2.83 3.77
CA LEU A 27 -7.22 -2.57 3.08
C LEU A 27 -7.03 -3.46 1.85
N VAL A 28 -7.46 -4.73 1.94
CA VAL A 28 -7.47 -5.64 0.78
C VAL A 28 -8.37 -5.13 -0.33
N PHE A 29 -9.58 -4.66 -0.01
CA PHE A 29 -10.47 -4.04 -0.99
C PHE A 29 -9.84 -2.82 -1.64
N PHE A 30 -9.18 -1.96 -0.85
CA PHE A 30 -8.49 -0.80 -1.39
C PHE A 30 -7.39 -1.20 -2.38
N MET A 31 -6.55 -2.19 -2.05
CA MET A 31 -5.56 -2.72 -3.01
C MET A 31 -6.23 -3.29 -4.25
N LEU A 32 -7.31 -4.06 -4.10
CA LEU A 32 -7.98 -4.73 -5.21
C LEU A 32 -8.55 -3.76 -6.24
N PHE A 33 -9.05 -2.59 -5.82
CA PHE A 33 -9.63 -1.60 -6.73
C PHE A 33 -8.61 -0.56 -7.22
N PHE A 34 -7.70 -0.10 -6.38
CA PHE A 34 -6.79 0.99 -6.74
C PHE A 34 -5.53 0.52 -7.48
N CYS A 35 -5.00 -0.68 -7.19
CA CYS A 35 -3.86 -1.22 -7.94
C CYS A 35 -4.14 -1.41 -9.44
N PRO A 36 -5.26 -2.05 -9.86
CA PRO A 36 -5.55 -2.18 -11.28
C PRO A 36 -5.84 -0.82 -11.94
N ALA A 37 -6.46 0.13 -11.23
CA ALA A 37 -6.67 1.48 -11.75
C ALA A 37 -5.34 2.20 -12.05
N ILE A 38 -4.36 2.10 -11.15
CA ILE A 38 -3.00 2.62 -11.36
C ILE A 38 -2.33 1.92 -12.56
N TRP A 39 -2.52 0.60 -12.69
CA TRP A 39 -2.03 -0.18 -13.82
C TRP A 39 -2.60 0.32 -15.15
N VAL A 40 -3.93 0.51 -15.23
CA VAL A 40 -4.59 1.02 -16.42
C VAL A 40 -4.12 2.44 -16.74
N LEU A 41 -3.99 3.33 -15.75
CA LEU A 41 -3.47 4.68 -15.95
C LEU A 41 -2.03 4.68 -16.48
N ALA A 42 -1.18 3.81 -15.93
CA ALA A 42 0.20 3.67 -16.36
C ALA A 42 0.36 3.09 -17.77
N MET A 43 -0.56 2.20 -18.19
CA MET A 43 -0.54 1.63 -19.54
C MET A 43 -1.25 2.51 -20.57
N SER A 44 -2.21 3.34 -20.16
CA SER A 44 -3.01 4.18 -21.06
C SER A 44 -2.42 5.58 -21.27
N GLY A 45 -1.57 6.05 -20.36
CA GLY A 45 -1.06 7.43 -20.38
C GLY A 45 0.46 7.52 -20.40
N ASP A 46 0.94 8.53 -21.10
CA ASP A 46 2.32 8.98 -20.99
C ASP A 46 2.51 9.62 -19.61
N CYS A 47 3.35 9.02 -18.76
CA CYS A 47 3.76 9.67 -17.52
C CYS A 47 4.98 10.55 -17.78
N TYR A 48 4.88 11.80 -17.36
CA TYR A 48 5.94 12.77 -17.46
C TYR A 48 6.53 13.05 -16.08
N THR A 49 7.82 13.31 -16.04
CA THR A 49 8.53 13.81 -14.86
C THR A 49 9.26 15.09 -15.22
N GLN A 50 9.52 15.94 -14.22
CA GLN A 50 10.31 17.14 -14.41
C GLN A 50 11.69 16.93 -13.79
N GLN A 51 12.73 17.17 -14.58
CA GLN A 51 14.11 17.16 -14.11
C GLN A 51 14.82 18.38 -14.69
N ASP A 52 15.52 19.15 -13.87
CA ASP A 52 16.27 20.35 -14.29
C ASP A 52 15.46 21.33 -15.16
N GLY A 53 14.17 21.49 -14.84
CA GLY A 53 13.25 22.38 -15.56
C GLY A 53 12.71 21.85 -16.89
N GLN A 54 13.12 20.65 -17.34
CA GLN A 54 12.61 20.02 -18.55
C GLN A 54 11.68 18.84 -18.23
N ALA A 55 10.70 18.62 -19.13
CA ALA A 55 9.78 17.50 -19.03
C ALA A 55 10.34 16.27 -19.75
N TYR A 56 10.42 15.15 -19.04
CA TYR A 56 10.86 13.86 -19.55
C TYR A 56 9.70 12.88 -19.51
N LYS A 57 9.47 12.18 -20.62
CA LYS A 57 8.53 11.05 -20.66
C LYS A 57 9.22 9.82 -20.09
N TYR A 58 8.56 9.13 -19.16
CA TYR A 58 9.00 7.80 -18.74
C TYR A 58 8.84 6.81 -19.89
N THR A 59 9.84 5.96 -20.09
CA THR A 59 9.73 4.87 -21.06
C THR A 59 8.73 3.83 -20.56
N ASP A 60 8.00 3.20 -21.48
CA ASP A 60 6.97 2.20 -21.15
C ASP A 60 7.53 1.05 -20.29
N LYS A 61 8.80 0.67 -20.51
CA LYS A 61 9.51 -0.34 -19.71
C LYS A 61 9.70 0.11 -18.26
N THR A 62 10.13 1.35 -18.05
CA THR A 62 10.31 1.91 -16.70
C THR A 62 8.98 2.04 -15.99
N LEU A 63 7.95 2.55 -16.68
CA LEU A 63 6.59 2.65 -16.15
C LEU A 63 6.05 1.28 -15.72
N THR A 64 6.17 0.27 -16.58
CA THR A 64 5.72 -1.09 -16.29
C THR A 64 6.40 -1.66 -15.05
N VAL A 65 7.72 -1.49 -14.92
CA VAL A 65 8.48 -1.99 -13.76
C VAL A 65 8.05 -1.26 -12.48
N VAL A 66 8.00 0.08 -12.50
CA VAL A 66 7.62 0.89 -11.33
C VAL A 66 6.21 0.54 -10.85
N VAL A 67 5.27 0.43 -11.78
CA VAL A 67 3.86 0.17 -11.49
C VAL A 67 3.61 -1.28 -11.07
N SER A 68 4.44 -2.22 -11.52
CA SER A 68 4.41 -3.61 -11.04
C SER A 68 5.03 -3.78 -9.66
N LEU A 69 6.03 -2.98 -9.30
CA LEU A 69 6.69 -3.04 -7.98
C LEU A 69 5.85 -2.43 -6.85
N LEU A 70 5.02 -1.43 -7.17
CA LEU A 70 4.18 -0.71 -6.20
C LEU A 70 3.22 -1.62 -5.39
N PRO A 71 2.45 -2.53 -6.00
CA PRO A 71 1.60 -3.48 -5.25
C PRO A 71 2.42 -4.51 -4.46
N LEU A 72 3.57 -4.94 -4.99
CA LEU A 72 4.50 -5.85 -4.29
C LEU A 72 5.02 -5.23 -2.99
N LEU A 73 5.46 -3.97 -3.07
CA LEU A 73 5.98 -3.23 -1.91
C LEU A 73 4.89 -2.98 -0.87
N LEU A 74 3.67 -2.62 -1.30
CA LEU A 74 2.52 -2.52 -0.41
C LEU A 74 2.16 -3.85 0.26
N GLY A 75 2.21 -4.96 -0.48
CA GLY A 75 1.98 -6.30 0.05
C GLY A 75 3.01 -6.71 1.10
N VAL A 76 4.29 -6.44 0.85
CA VAL A 76 5.38 -6.69 1.82
C VAL A 76 5.23 -5.80 3.06
N LEU A 77 4.92 -4.52 2.89
CA LEU A 77 4.63 -3.63 4.02
C LEU A 77 3.44 -4.10 4.84
N MET A 78 2.39 -4.60 4.19
CA MET A 78 1.23 -5.18 4.88
C MET A 78 1.62 -6.44 5.66
N GLN A 79 2.43 -7.32 5.08
CA GLN A 79 2.95 -8.51 5.77
C GLN A 79 3.82 -8.12 6.96
N LEU A 80 4.76 -7.18 6.81
CA LEU A 80 5.58 -6.66 7.90
C LEU A 80 4.75 -5.99 8.99
N ALA A 81 3.76 -5.19 8.62
CA ALA A 81 2.81 -4.59 9.57
C ALA A 81 1.96 -5.66 10.27
N SER A 82 1.71 -6.80 9.63
CA SER A 82 1.03 -7.94 10.24
C SER A 82 1.94 -8.75 11.15
N LEU A 83 3.21 -8.96 10.78
CA LEU A 83 4.22 -9.74 11.50
C LEU A 83 4.68 -9.00 12.75
N HIS A 84 4.93 -7.69 12.62
CA HIS A 84 5.23 -6.79 13.73
C HIS A 84 4.04 -6.69 14.72
N ARG A 85 2.82 -7.01 14.29
CA ARG A 85 1.66 -7.04 15.19
C ARG A 85 1.48 -8.40 15.88
N TYR A 86 2.23 -9.43 15.49
CA TYR A 86 2.20 -10.79 16.03
C TYR A 86 3.36 -11.11 17.01
N TYR A 87 4.45 -10.34 16.97
CA TYR A 87 5.57 -10.37 17.92
C TYR A 87 5.59 -9.10 18.78
#